data_AF-A0A938D2P8-F1
#
_entry.id   AF-A0A938D2P8-F1
#
_cell.length_a   1.000
_cell.length_b   1.000
_cell.length_c   1.000
_cell.angle_alpha   90.00
_cell.angle_beta   90.00
_cell.angle_gamma   90.00
#
_symmetry.space_group_name_H-M   'P 1'
#
loop_
_entity.id
_entity.type
_entity.pdbx_description
1 polymer ?
#
loop_
_entity_poly.entity_id
_entity_poly.type
_entity_poly.pdbx_seq_one_letter_code
_entity_poly.pdbx_strand_id
1 'polypeptide(L)'
;VKVVEGNRTRVQNYEGVCIARTNRGMGSNFTVRKISFGEGVERVFPLYSPNIDSITVVRRGVVRRAKLYYLRGRTGKRARIAERKVNRTEAAAE
;
A
#
# COMPACT_ATOMS: atom_id res chain seq x y z
N VAL A 1 -10.64 5.17 -1.00
CA VAL A 1 -11.70 4.16 -0.73
C VAL A 1 -13.01 4.88 -0.57
N LYS A 2 -14.02 4.52 -1.35
CA LYS A 2 -15.36 5.08 -1.24
C LYS A 2 -15.99 4.56 0.06
N VAL A 3 -16.38 5.46 0.94
CA VAL A 3 -17.13 5.18 2.17
C VAL A 3 -18.51 5.77 1.99
N VAL A 4 -19.54 4.96 2.27
CA VAL A 4 -20.95 5.35 2.17
C VAL A 4 -21.46 5.62 3.58
N GLU A 5 -21.86 6.87 3.85
CA GLU A 5 -22.45 7.31 5.11
C GLU A 5 -23.89 7.75 4.81
N GLY A 6 -24.82 6.80 4.87
CA GLY A 6 -26.20 7.00 4.43
C GLY A 6 -26.27 7.37 2.94
N ASN A 7 -26.77 8.56 2.63
CA ASN A 7 -26.90 9.06 1.25
C ASN A 7 -25.63 9.74 0.71
N ARG A 8 -24.63 10.01 1.55
CA ARG A 8 -23.41 10.71 1.14
C ARG A 8 -22.27 9.73 0.89
N THR A 9 -21.54 9.94 -0.20
CA THR A 9 -20.33 9.19 -0.50
C THR A 9 -19.11 10.09 -0.35
N ARG A 10 -18.06 9.59 0.31
CA ARG A 10 -16.77 10.29 0.44
C ARG A 10 -15.62 9.38 0.04
N VAL A 11 -14.55 9.98 -0.47
CA VAL A 11 -13.31 9.27 -0.76
C VAL A 11 -12.39 9.43 0.45
N GLN A 12 -12.07 8.32 1.12
CA GLN A 12 -11.09 8.28 2.19
C GLN A 12 -9.76 7.73 1.68
N ASN A 13 -8.68 8.46 1.94
CA ASN A 13 -7.32 8.03 1.62
C ASN A 13 -6.84 7.02 2.67
N TYR A 14 -6.38 5.86 2.19
CA TYR A 14 -5.75 4.84 3.03
C TYR A 14 -4.32 4.63 2.56
N GLU A 15 -3.38 5.21 3.29
CA GLU A 15 -1.95 5.14 2.96
C GLU A 15 -1.22 4.22 3.94
N GLY A 16 -0.33 3.39 3.41
CA GLY A 16 0.51 2.52 4.21
C GLY A 16 1.46 1.69 3.36
N VAL A 17 2.17 0.76 3.99
CA VAL A 17 3.08 -0.14 3.29
C VAL A 17 2.29 -1.27 2.65
N CYS A 18 2.46 -1.48 1.34
CA CYS A 18 1.96 -2.69 0.68
C CYS A 18 2.81 -3.90 1.12
N ILE A 19 2.23 -4.80 1.91
CA ILE A 19 2.94 -5.95 2.50
C ILE A 19 2.76 -7.24 1.72
N ALA A 20 1.74 -7.31 0.89
CA ALA A 20 1.45 -8.48 0.07
C ALA A 20 0.66 -8.06 -1.17
N ARG A 21 0.90 -8.78 -2.26
CA ARG A 21 0.08 -8.75 -3.46
C ARG A 21 -0.19 -10.20 -3.87
N THR A 22 -1.44 -10.50 -4.17
CA THR A 22 -1.88 -11.80 -4.68
C THR A 22 -2.37 -11.61 -6.10
N ASN A 23 -1.84 -12.39 -7.03
CA ASN A 23 -2.27 -12.34 -8.44
C ASN A 23 -3.13 -13.58 -8.74
N ARG A 24 -4.43 -13.36 -8.95
CA ARG A 24 -5.43 -14.40 -9.26
C ARG A 24 -6.47 -13.88 -10.26
N GLY A 25 -6.02 -13.15 -11.29
CA GLY A 25 -6.92 -12.51 -12.27
C GLY A 25 -7.89 -11.56 -11.56
N MET A 26 -9.20 -11.72 -11.77
CA MET A 26 -10.25 -10.93 -11.08
C MET A 26 -10.18 -11.02 -9.55
N GLY A 27 -9.67 -12.12 -9.00
CA GLY A 27 -9.45 -12.32 -7.56
C GLY A 27 -8.16 -11.68 -7.02
N SER A 28 -7.46 -10.89 -7.83
CA SER A 28 -6.22 -10.23 -7.41
C SER A 28 -6.49 -9.19 -6.33
N ASN A 29 -5.60 -9.14 -5.35
CA ASN A 29 -5.70 -8.19 -4.24
C ASN A 29 -4.31 -7.75 -3.78
N PHE A 30 -4.31 -6.68 -3.00
CA PHE A 30 -3.12 -6.20 -2.30
C PHE A 30 -3.48 -5.85 -0.85
N THR A 31 -2.52 -6.03 0.05
CA THR A 31 -2.71 -5.78 1.48
C THR A 31 -1.85 -4.60 1.89
N VAL A 32 -2.49 -3.57 2.45
CA VAL A 32 -1.82 -2.38 2.96
C VAL A 32 -1.82 -2.42 4.49
N ARG A 33 -0.65 -2.23 5.08
CA ARG A 33 -0.45 -2.11 6.53
C ARG A 33 -0.14 -0.67 6.91
N LYS A 34 -0.87 -0.15 7.90
CA LYS A 34 -0.67 1.18 8.49
C LYS A 34 -0.70 1.05 10.01
N ILE A 35 0.11 1.85 10.71
CA ILE A 35 -0.10 2.08 12.15
C ILE A 35 -1.04 3.28 12.28
N SER A 36 -2.21 3.08 12.88
CA SER A 36 -3.21 4.12 13.11
C SER A 36 -3.47 4.21 14.61
N PHE A 37 -3.30 5.39 15.20
CA PHE A 37 -3.50 5.60 16.65
C PHE A 37 -2.75 4.59 17.54
N GLY A 38 -1.54 4.17 17.15
CA GLY A 38 -0.74 3.19 17.88
C GLY A 38 -1.05 1.73 17.55
N GLU A 39 -2.14 1.45 16.85
CA GLU A 39 -2.55 0.09 16.50
C GLU A 39 -2.21 -0.27 15.04
N GLY A 40 -1.76 -1.51 14.83
CA GLY A 40 -1.44 -2.02 13.51
C GLY A 40 -2.70 -2.42 12.76
N VAL A 41 -3.14 -1.60 11.81
CA VAL A 41 -4.30 -1.88 10.94
C VAL A 41 -3.82 -2.42 9.60
N GLU A 42 -4.43 -3.52 9.16
CA GLU A 42 -4.25 -4.08 7.83
C GLU A 42 -5.57 -4.08 7.07
N ARG A 43 -5.53 -3.66 5.81
CA ARG A 43 -6.68 -3.74 4.91
C ARG A 43 -6.30 -4.45 3.61
N VAL A 44 -7.17 -5.37 3.19
CA VAL A 44 -7.06 -6.07 1.92
C VAL A 44 -7.96 -5.37 0.91
N PHE A 45 -7.39 -5.00 -0.22
CA PHE A 45 -8.08 -4.31 -1.30
C PHE A 45 -8.09 -5.20 -2.55
N PRO A 46 -9.26 -5.60 -3.06
CA PRO A 46 -9.36 -6.26 -4.36
C PRO A 46 -8.99 -5.27 -5.45
N LEU A 47 -8.10 -5.65 -6.37
CA LEU A 47 -7.52 -4.76 -7.37
C LEU A 47 -8.58 -4.13 -8.30
N TYR A 48 -9.64 -4.89 -8.59
CA TYR A 48 -10.72 -4.49 -9.50
C TYR A 48 -12.01 -4.09 -8.79
N SER A 49 -11.94 -3.73 -7.50
CA SER A 49 -13.13 -3.33 -6.75
C SER A 49 -13.60 -1.92 -7.14
N PRO A 50 -14.92 -1.70 -7.37
CA PRO A 50 -15.48 -0.37 -7.63
C PRO A 50 -15.40 0.56 -6.40
N ASN A 51 -15.07 0.02 -5.22
CA ASN A 51 -14.87 0.81 -4.00
C ASN A 51 -13.52 1.54 -3.97
N ILE A 52 -12.63 1.22 -4.92
CA ILE A 52 -11.34 1.89 -5.10
C ILE A 52 -11.50 2.93 -6.20
N ASP A 53 -11.22 4.18 -5.85
CA ASP A 53 -11.26 5.30 -6.77
C ASP A 53 -9.97 5.38 -7.61
N SER A 54 -8.82 5.41 -6.93
CA SER A 54 -7.50 5.47 -7.56
C SER A 54 -6.44 4.79 -6.69
N ILE A 55 -5.35 4.32 -7.32
CA ILE A 55 -4.19 3.73 -6.65
C ILE A 55 -2.94 4.49 -7.11
N THR A 56 -2.30 5.21 -6.20
CA THR A 56 -1.08 5.98 -6.47
C THR A 56 0.08 5.43 -5.66
N VAL A 57 1.21 5.17 -6.31
CA VAL A 57 2.45 4.78 -5.63
C VAL A 57 3.13 6.05 -5.10
N VAL A 58 3.02 6.27 -3.79
CA VAL A 58 3.61 7.45 -3.14
C VAL A 58 5.14 7.33 -3.04
N ARG A 59 5.65 6.15 -2.64
CA ARG A 59 7.08 5.88 -2.50
C ARG A 59 7.38 4.42 -2.85
N ARG A 60 8.57 4.17 -3.40
CA ARG A 60 9.06 2.81 -3.69
C ARG A 60 10.14 2.42 -2.67
N GLY A 61 9.90 1.34 -1.94
CA GLY A 61 10.86 0.80 -0.97
C GLY A 61 11.72 -0.33 -1.54
N VAL A 62 12.95 -0.48 -1.06
CA VAL A 62 13.83 -1.62 -1.35
C VAL A 62 13.53 -2.75 -0.38
N VAL A 63 13.02 -3.87 -0.90
CA VAL A 63 12.70 -5.07 -0.11
C VAL A 63 13.21 -6.31 -0.82
N ARG A 64 13.51 -7.35 -0.03
CA ARG A 64 14.03 -8.63 -0.55
C ARG A 64 12.97 -9.73 -0.67
N ARG A 65 11.81 -9.56 -0.02
CA ARG A 65 10.74 -10.56 0.04
C ARG A 65 9.48 -10.01 -0.62
N ALA A 66 8.76 -10.84 -1.36
CA ALA A 66 7.47 -10.47 -1.95
C ALA A 66 6.36 -10.30 -0.89
N LYS A 67 6.46 -11.03 0.22
CA LYS A 67 5.56 -10.89 1.38
C LYS A 67 6.32 -10.34 2.58
N LEU A 68 5.87 -9.20 3.08
CA LEU A 68 6.52 -8.43 4.15
C LEU A 68 5.88 -8.66 5.52
N TYR A 69 5.33 -9.86 5.77
CA TYR A 69 4.66 -10.18 7.04
C TYR A 69 5.57 -10.01 8.27
N TYR A 70 6.89 -10.06 8.08
CA TYR A 70 7.85 -9.76 9.15
C TYR A 70 7.70 -8.33 9.72
N LEU A 71 7.05 -7.41 9.00
CA LEU A 71 6.75 -6.06 9.50
C LEU A 71 5.65 -6.03 10.55
N ARG A 72 4.90 -7.13 10.73
CA ARG A 72 3.86 -7.23 11.77
C ARG A 72 4.43 -7.16 13.18
N GLY A 73 5.58 -7.81 13.40
CA GLY A 73 6.29 -7.82 14.69
C GLY A 73 7.38 -6.74 14.81
N ARG A 74 7.45 -5.78 13.89
CA ARG A 74 8.46 -4.70 13.94
C ARG A 74 7.79 -3.35 14.16
N THR A 75 8.41 -2.53 14.98
CA THR A 75 7.96 -1.16 15.28
C THR A 75 9.12 -0.16 15.14
N GLY A 76 8.78 1.12 15.09
CA GLY A 76 9.76 2.22 15.04
C GLY A 76 10.74 2.11 13.87
N LYS A 77 12.03 2.33 14.15
CA LYS A 77 13.10 2.32 13.13
C LYS A 77 13.23 0.96 12.42
N ARG A 78 12.94 -0.16 13.09
CA ARG A 78 13.06 -1.52 12.53
C ARG A 78 11.98 -1.84 11.49
N ALA A 79 10.85 -1.11 11.53
CA ALA A 79 9.75 -1.26 10.58
C ALA A 79 9.92 -0.39 9.32
N ARG A 80 10.87 0.57 9.33
CA ARG A 80 11.12 1.43 8.17
C ARG A 80 11.78 0.66 7.04
N ILE A 81 11.30 0.89 5.83
CA ILE A 81 11.88 0.36 4.60
C ILE A 81 12.71 1.48 3.96
N ALA A 82 13.94 1.16 3.55
CA ALA A 82 14.77 2.12 2.83
C ALA A 82 14.13 2.46 1.48
N GLU A 83 14.12 3.75 1.13
CA GLU A 83 13.60 4.20 -0.15
C GLU A 83 14.52 3.79 -1.30
N ARG A 84 13.92 3.36 -2.42
CA ARG A 84 14.65 3.06 -3.64
C ARG A 84 15.01 4.38 -4.30
N LYS A 85 16.26 4.82 -4.12
CA LYS A 85 16.83 5.93 -4.87
C LYS A 85 16.83 5.55 -6.35
N VAL A 86 16.01 6.22 -7.15
CA VAL A 86 16.10 6.12 -8.60
C VAL A 86 17.26 7.02 -8.99
N ASN A 87 18.42 6.44 -9.34
CA ASN A 87 19.46 7.22 -10.01
C ASN A 87 18.88 7.62 -11.36
N ARG A 88 18.45 8.87 -11.46
CA ARG A 88 17.91 9.47 -12.69
C ARG A 88 19.08 9.74 -13.63
N THR A 89 19.72 8.71 -14.16
CA THR A 89 20.72 8.83 -15.22
C THR A 89 20.11 8.75 -16.62
N GLU A 90 18.82 8.37 -16.76
CA GLU A 90 18.21 8.11 -18.08
C GLU A 90 17.03 9.03 -18.44
N ALA A 91 16.51 9.84 -17.53
CA ALA A 91 15.35 10.71 -17.83
C ALA A 91 15.75 12.13 -18.31
N ALA A 92 16.85 12.22 -19.06
CA ALA A 92 17.35 13.41 -19.75
C ALA A 92 17.85 13.11 -21.18
N ALA A 93 17.51 11.94 -21.73
CA ALA A 93 17.93 11.49 -23.06
C ALA A 93 16.77 11.41 -24.07
N GLU A 94 15.64 12.07 -23.79
CA GLU A 94 14.55 12.31 -24.74
C GLU A 94 14.24 13.81 -24.77
#